data_AF-A0A365YS41-F1
#
_entry.id   AF-A0A365YS41-F1
#
_cell.length_a   1.000
_cell.length_b   1.000
_cell.length_c   1.000
_cell.angle_alpha   90.00
_cell.angle_beta   90.00
_cell.angle_gamma   90.00
#
_symmetry.space_group_name_H-M   'P 1'
#
loop_
_entity.id
_entity.type
_entity.pdbx_description
1 polymer ?
#
loop_
_entity_poly.entity_id
_entity_poly.type
_entity_poly.pdbx_seq_one_letter_code
_entity_poly.pdbx_strand_id
1 'polypeptide(L)'
;MSLLRRTARPLLRRIDQRIDRKLRKELSGAKDELKLLKEQQHLVELLLGPDGRRFNRHPTPGAISAVARQVGEVTGEKHARRAVVQAYRTLVEVENRGVGRIAGGTSNILGKLATTPLLKPPNGDILEIGTLYGLFAGCLARQILRAGIPYQLTIVDPIAPVQLQEGMEITVDASGTPINEDIVRANLHYAGVLPDRVRLLRGYSTDADIHATLSGGKFGVIIVDGDHSAKGVEADLEWVEKLAAPGAVIVVDDYDDRVWPGVTEATDAHLARSDTRLTKIGKVTTSAFLRAS
;
A
#
# COMPACT_ATOMS: atom_id res chain seq x y z
N MET A 1 -60.47 -44.63 18.89
CA MET A 1 -59.30 -43.77 18.57
C MET A 1 -58.86 -43.01 19.80
N SER A 2 -58.37 -43.78 20.76
CA SER A 2 -58.65 -43.66 22.19
C SER A 2 -57.34 -43.83 22.98
N LEU A 3 -57.23 -43.20 24.14
CA LEU A 3 -56.13 -43.22 25.13
C LEU A 3 -54.70 -42.85 24.68
N LEU A 4 -54.19 -43.32 23.54
CA LEU A 4 -52.81 -43.07 23.07
C LEU A 4 -52.48 -41.59 22.85
N ARG A 5 -53.45 -40.77 22.42
CA ARG A 5 -53.28 -39.30 22.27
C ARG A 5 -53.31 -38.53 23.60
N ARG A 6 -53.90 -39.09 24.67
CA ARG A 6 -53.98 -38.44 25.99
C ARG A 6 -52.74 -38.74 26.85
N THR A 7 -52.12 -39.91 26.68
CA THR A 7 -50.89 -40.30 27.40
C THR A 7 -49.60 -39.77 26.76
N ALA A 8 -49.58 -39.52 25.45
CA ALA A 8 -48.39 -39.00 24.75
C ALA A 8 -48.17 -37.47 24.91
N ARG A 9 -49.23 -36.69 25.16
CA ARG A 9 -49.17 -35.21 25.30
C ARG A 9 -48.23 -34.69 26.39
N PRO A 10 -48.24 -35.23 27.63
CA PRO A 10 -47.31 -34.81 28.68
C PRO A 10 -45.86 -35.14 28.33
N LEU A 11 -45.64 -36.26 27.64
CA LEU A 11 -44.31 -36.71 27.23
C LEU A 11 -43.74 -35.80 26.14
N LEU A 12 -44.54 -35.50 25.11
CA LEU A 12 -44.19 -34.55 24.04
C LEU A 12 -43.91 -33.15 24.59
N ARG A 13 -44.75 -32.64 25.51
CA ARG A 13 -44.53 -31.34 26.16
C ARG A 13 -43.22 -31.30 26.97
N ARG A 14 -42.82 -32.40 27.62
CA ARG A 14 -41.53 -32.50 28.32
C ARG A 14 -40.34 -32.54 27.34
N ILE A 15 -40.50 -33.20 26.19
CA ILE A 15 -39.50 -33.21 25.12
C ILE A 15 -39.34 -31.79 24.57
N ASP A 16 -40.43 -31.11 24.22
CA ASP A 16 -40.43 -29.72 23.75
C ASP A 16 -39.77 -28.77 24.76
N GLN A 17 -40.13 -28.88 26.05
CA GLN A 17 -39.50 -28.07 27.10
C GLN A 17 -38.00 -28.34 27.26
N ARG A 18 -37.57 -29.59 27.05
CA ARG A 18 -36.15 -29.96 27.13
C ARG A 18 -35.39 -29.45 25.91
N ILE A 19 -35.99 -29.52 24.72
CA ILE A 19 -35.47 -28.96 23.48
C ILE A 19 -35.36 -27.44 23.62
N ASP A 20 -36.41 -26.75 24.05
CA ASP A 20 -36.41 -25.29 24.27
C ASP A 20 -35.34 -24.85 25.28
N ARG A 21 -35.18 -25.57 26.39
CA ARG A 21 -34.13 -25.26 27.37
C ARG A 21 -32.74 -25.46 26.78
N LYS A 22 -32.53 -26.53 26.00
CA LYS A 22 -31.25 -26.80 25.34
C LYS A 22 -30.94 -25.72 24.30
N LEU A 23 -31.91 -25.37 23.45
CA LEU A 23 -31.80 -24.32 22.45
C LEU A 23 -31.53 -22.95 23.08
N ARG A 24 -32.22 -22.59 24.17
CA ARG A 24 -31.95 -21.33 24.89
C ARG A 24 -30.55 -21.28 25.48
N LYS A 25 -30.06 -22.41 25.99
CA LYS A 25 -28.69 -22.51 26.53
C LYS A 25 -27.65 -22.37 25.41
N GLU A 26 -27.83 -23.07 24.30
CA GLU A 26 -26.95 -22.97 23.12
C GLU A 26 -26.97 -21.56 22.52
N LEU A 27 -28.15 -20.94 22.40
CA LEU A 27 -28.28 -19.56 21.91
C LEU A 27 -27.64 -18.56 22.86
N SER A 28 -27.76 -18.75 24.18
CA SER A 28 -27.05 -17.92 25.16
C SER A 28 -25.54 -18.06 25.01
N GLY A 29 -25.03 -19.30 24.92
CA GLY A 29 -23.60 -19.55 24.71
C GLY A 29 -23.08 -18.92 23.42
N ALA A 30 -23.81 -19.04 22.31
CA ALA A 30 -23.45 -18.42 21.05
C ALA A 30 -23.46 -16.88 21.11
N LYS A 31 -24.39 -16.27 21.87
CA LYS A 31 -24.43 -14.83 22.10
C LYS A 31 -23.22 -14.35 22.92
N ASP A 32 -22.84 -15.10 23.93
CA ASP A 32 -21.68 -14.79 24.77
C ASP A 32 -20.37 -14.90 23.96
N GLU A 33 -20.24 -15.95 23.15
CA GLU A 33 -19.09 -16.12 22.24
C GLU A 33 -19.03 -15.02 21.17
N LEU A 34 -20.17 -14.66 20.57
CA LEU A 34 -20.26 -13.55 19.62
C LEU A 34 -19.88 -12.21 20.26
N LYS A 35 -20.28 -11.98 21.51
CA LYS A 35 -19.90 -10.77 22.25
C LYS A 35 -18.39 -10.72 22.45
N LEU A 36 -17.77 -11.81 22.88
CA LEU A 36 -16.32 -11.89 23.06
C LEU A 36 -15.58 -11.66 21.74
N LEU A 37 -16.04 -12.26 20.64
CA LEU A 37 -15.46 -12.06 19.31
C LEU A 37 -15.57 -10.60 18.85
N LYS A 38 -16.68 -9.91 19.13
CA LYS A 38 -16.84 -8.48 18.84
C LYS A 38 -15.87 -7.62 19.65
N GLU A 39 -15.68 -7.92 20.94
CA GLU A 39 -14.73 -7.20 21.79
C GLU A 39 -13.28 -7.40 21.30
N GLN A 40 -12.91 -8.62 20.90
CA GLN A 40 -11.60 -8.91 20.31
C GLN A 40 -11.42 -8.24 18.94
N GLN A 41 -12.46 -8.26 18.10
CA GLN A 41 -12.45 -7.58 16.80
C GLN A 41 -12.26 -6.07 16.97
N HIS A 42 -12.88 -5.45 17.99
CA HIS A 42 -12.75 -4.03 18.24
C HIS A 42 -11.30 -3.61 18.54
N LEU A 43 -10.57 -4.37 19.38
CA LEU A 43 -9.15 -4.09 19.65
C LEU A 43 -8.28 -4.14 18.39
N VAL A 44 -8.61 -5.07 17.50
CA VAL A 44 -7.96 -5.29 16.21
C VAL A 44 -8.32 -4.16 15.22
N GLU A 45 -9.54 -3.64 15.26
CA GLU A 45 -9.99 -2.45 14.51
C GLU A 45 -9.31 -1.16 15.00
N LEU A 46 -9.06 -0.99 16.30
CA LEU A 46 -8.34 0.20 16.80
C LEU A 46 -6.91 0.33 16.23
N LEU A 47 -6.26 -0.80 15.92
CA LEU A 47 -4.88 -0.81 15.41
C LEU A 47 -4.79 -0.79 13.89
N LEU A 48 -5.76 -1.42 13.22
CA LEU A 48 -5.67 -1.78 11.81
C LEU A 48 -6.96 -1.46 11.04
N GLY A 49 -7.92 -0.81 11.68
CA GLY A 49 -9.15 -0.33 11.07
C GLY A 49 -8.93 0.82 10.09
N PRO A 50 -9.99 1.25 9.40
CA PRO A 50 -9.93 2.31 8.39
C PRO A 50 -9.88 3.72 8.98
N ASP A 51 -10.23 3.89 10.26
CA ASP A 51 -10.26 5.18 10.92
C ASP A 51 -8.86 5.82 10.90
N GLY A 52 -8.77 7.05 10.40
CA GLY A 52 -7.51 7.75 10.18
C GLY A 52 -6.77 7.43 8.88
N ARG A 53 -7.23 6.46 8.06
CA ARG A 53 -6.48 6.01 6.85
C ARG A 53 -7.31 5.60 5.63
N ARG A 54 -8.65 5.75 5.65
CA ARG A 54 -9.65 5.34 4.63
C ARG A 54 -9.78 3.83 4.40
N PHE A 55 -8.67 3.09 4.40
CA PHE A 55 -8.63 1.66 4.11
C PHE A 55 -8.13 0.87 5.32
N ASN A 56 -8.80 -0.24 5.66
CA ASN A 56 -8.31 -1.11 6.72
C ASN A 56 -6.99 -1.79 6.33
N ARG A 57 -6.17 -2.08 7.33
CA ARG A 57 -4.97 -2.93 7.28
C ARG A 57 -5.27 -4.36 7.71
N HIS A 58 -6.48 -4.85 7.40
CA HIS A 58 -6.95 -6.22 7.64
C HIS A 58 -7.10 -6.99 6.33
N PRO A 59 -6.00 -7.31 5.62
CA PRO A 59 -6.12 -8.02 4.37
C PRO A 59 -6.64 -9.44 4.62
N THR A 60 -7.62 -9.86 3.82
CA THR A 60 -8.12 -11.24 3.88
C THR A 60 -7.03 -12.23 3.44
N PRO A 61 -7.11 -13.51 3.85
CA PRO A 61 -6.20 -14.54 3.33
C PRO A 61 -6.20 -14.62 1.80
N GLY A 62 -7.36 -14.40 1.17
CA GLY A 62 -7.50 -14.32 -0.28
C GLY A 62 -6.75 -13.15 -0.89
N ALA A 63 -6.85 -11.95 -0.29
CA ALA A 63 -6.12 -10.76 -0.74
C ALA A 63 -4.59 -10.97 -0.66
N ILE A 64 -4.08 -11.49 0.47
CA ILE A 64 -2.65 -11.80 0.61
C ILE A 64 -2.19 -12.84 -0.42
N SER A 65 -3.00 -13.87 -0.67
CA SER A 65 -2.67 -14.92 -1.64
C SER A 65 -2.68 -14.38 -3.07
N ALA A 66 -3.63 -13.49 -3.40
CA ALA A 66 -3.70 -12.83 -4.70
C ALA A 66 -2.49 -11.93 -4.95
N VAL A 67 -2.11 -11.08 -3.99
CA VAL A 67 -0.90 -10.25 -4.09
C VAL A 67 0.33 -11.13 -4.23
N ALA A 68 0.50 -12.15 -3.38
CA ALA A 68 1.65 -13.05 -3.46
C ALA A 68 1.76 -13.77 -4.81
N ARG A 69 0.64 -14.21 -5.39
CA ARG A 69 0.62 -14.81 -6.73
C ARG A 69 1.10 -13.82 -7.79
N GLN A 70 0.54 -12.62 -7.82
CA GLN A 70 0.92 -11.57 -8.79
C GLN A 70 2.40 -11.16 -8.63
N VAL A 71 2.88 -11.00 -7.39
CA VAL A 71 4.31 -10.74 -7.12
C VAL A 71 5.16 -11.87 -7.68
N GLY A 72 4.78 -13.14 -7.47
CA GLY A 72 5.48 -14.29 -8.04
C GLY A 72 5.49 -14.31 -9.57
N GLU A 73 4.38 -13.95 -10.21
CA GLU A 73 4.25 -13.85 -11.66
C GLU A 73 5.17 -12.75 -12.25
N VAL A 74 5.22 -11.58 -11.61
CA VAL A 74 6.04 -10.44 -12.09
C VAL A 74 7.53 -10.63 -11.81
N THR A 75 7.90 -11.25 -10.69
CA THR A 75 9.31 -11.33 -10.23
C THR A 75 9.98 -12.68 -10.53
N GLY A 76 9.18 -13.72 -10.79
CA GLY A 76 9.66 -15.11 -10.82
C GLY A 76 9.96 -15.72 -9.44
N GLU A 77 9.67 -15.01 -8.33
CA GLU A 77 9.94 -15.49 -6.97
C GLU A 77 8.95 -16.56 -6.52
N LYS A 78 9.44 -17.79 -6.31
CA LYS A 78 8.63 -18.95 -5.89
C LYS A 78 8.05 -18.78 -4.48
N HIS A 79 8.69 -18.01 -3.63
CA HIS A 79 8.28 -17.78 -2.24
C HIS A 79 7.80 -16.34 -2.00
N ALA A 80 7.15 -15.73 -3.00
CA ALA A 80 6.66 -14.35 -2.97
C ALA A 80 5.77 -14.04 -1.74
N ARG A 81 5.02 -15.03 -1.25
CA ARG A 81 4.21 -14.90 -0.04
C ARG A 81 5.01 -14.44 1.18
N ARG A 82 6.26 -14.89 1.32
CA ARG A 82 7.14 -14.48 2.43
C ARG A 82 7.45 -12.98 2.35
N ALA A 83 7.76 -12.47 1.16
CA ALA A 83 8.02 -11.04 0.95
C ALA A 83 6.77 -10.20 1.24
N VAL A 84 5.59 -10.62 0.76
CA VAL A 84 4.31 -9.93 1.03
C VAL A 84 4.00 -9.86 2.53
N VAL A 85 4.24 -10.94 3.29
CA VAL A 85 4.03 -10.92 4.75
C VAL A 85 5.02 -9.99 5.46
N GLN A 86 6.27 -9.93 4.99
CA GLN A 86 7.27 -9.03 5.55
C GLN A 86 6.96 -7.56 5.23
N ALA A 87 6.49 -7.28 4.02
CA ALA A 87 5.96 -5.98 3.65
C ALA A 87 4.79 -5.58 4.54
N TYR A 88 3.86 -6.50 4.83
CA TYR A 88 2.72 -6.22 5.72
C TYR A 88 3.12 -5.90 7.15
N ARG A 89 4.06 -6.66 7.72
CA ARG A 89 4.62 -6.37 9.04
C ARG A 89 5.28 -4.99 9.09
N THR A 90 5.94 -4.59 8.00
CA THR A 90 6.60 -3.29 7.90
C THR A 90 5.59 -2.16 7.78
N LEU A 91 4.58 -2.32 6.91
CA LEU A 91 3.46 -1.38 6.79
C LEU A 91 2.81 -1.10 8.14
N VAL A 92 2.40 -2.15 8.86
CA VAL A 92 1.74 -2.02 10.15
C VAL A 92 2.63 -1.34 11.18
N GLU A 93 3.90 -1.72 11.26
CA GLU A 93 4.82 -1.17 12.26
C GLU A 93 5.16 0.30 11.99
N VAL A 94 5.45 0.65 10.74
CA VAL A 94 5.81 2.03 10.36
C VAL A 94 4.60 2.95 10.47
N GLU A 95 3.44 2.55 9.94
CA GLU A 95 2.22 3.38 9.98
C GLU A 95 1.74 3.60 11.42
N ASN A 96 1.85 2.61 12.31
CA ASN A 96 1.42 2.77 13.71
C ASN A 96 2.38 3.61 14.57
N ARG A 97 3.64 3.76 14.16
CA ARG A 97 4.60 4.66 14.82
C ARG A 97 4.59 6.06 14.23
N GLY A 98 4.15 6.16 12.98
CA GLY A 98 4.13 7.39 12.21
C GLY A 98 3.01 8.34 12.61
N VAL A 99 3.08 9.52 12.04
CA VAL A 99 2.07 10.57 12.11
C VAL A 99 1.43 10.68 10.72
N GLY A 100 0.10 10.58 10.65
CA GLY A 100 -0.64 10.52 9.39
C GLY A 100 -0.96 9.09 8.94
N ARG A 101 -0.88 8.82 7.64
CA ARG A 101 -1.21 7.52 7.04
C ARG A 101 -0.32 7.20 5.84
N ILE A 102 -0.29 5.94 5.41
CA ILE A 102 0.14 5.59 4.06
C ILE A 102 -1.09 5.62 3.14
N ALA A 103 -1.00 6.35 2.04
CA ALA A 103 -2.07 6.38 1.05
C ALA A 103 -2.20 5.07 0.28
N GLY A 104 -3.41 4.79 -0.20
CA GLY A 104 -3.72 3.60 -0.97
C GLY A 104 -4.22 2.40 -0.15
N GLY A 105 -4.83 1.47 -0.89
CA GLY A 105 -5.31 0.21 -0.34
C GLY A 105 -4.17 -0.70 0.10
N THR A 106 -4.41 -1.53 1.10
CA THR A 106 -3.40 -2.44 1.65
C THR A 106 -2.76 -3.32 0.58
N SER A 107 -3.53 -3.88 -0.36
CA SER A 107 -2.98 -4.72 -1.42
C SER A 107 -2.01 -3.97 -2.36
N ASN A 108 -2.32 -2.72 -2.72
CA ASN A 108 -1.43 -1.85 -3.52
C ASN A 108 -0.10 -1.68 -2.80
N ILE A 109 -0.12 -1.16 -1.56
CA ILE A 109 1.08 -0.91 -0.77
C ILE A 109 1.95 -2.18 -0.64
N LEU A 110 1.33 -3.33 -0.36
CA LEU A 110 2.06 -4.60 -0.28
C LEU A 110 2.66 -5.02 -1.61
N GLY A 111 1.95 -4.79 -2.71
CA GLY A 111 2.44 -5.03 -4.07
C GLY A 111 3.71 -4.24 -4.35
N LYS A 112 3.69 -2.92 -4.13
CA LYS A 112 4.87 -2.05 -4.30
C LYS A 112 6.03 -2.50 -3.39
N LEU A 113 5.78 -2.63 -2.09
CA LEU A 113 6.82 -2.97 -1.11
C LEU A 113 7.46 -4.35 -1.31
N ALA A 114 6.69 -5.34 -1.74
CA ALA A 114 7.21 -6.71 -1.93
C ALA A 114 7.89 -6.89 -3.29
N THR A 115 7.35 -6.31 -4.36
CA THR A 115 7.82 -6.55 -5.73
C THR A 115 9.13 -5.83 -6.01
N THR A 116 9.25 -4.57 -5.63
CA THR A 116 10.41 -3.72 -5.95
C THR A 116 11.76 -4.34 -5.57
N PRO A 117 12.00 -4.79 -4.32
CA PRO A 117 13.28 -5.43 -3.98
C PRO A 117 13.52 -6.75 -4.70
N LEU A 118 12.46 -7.52 -4.99
CA LEU A 118 12.57 -8.82 -5.67
C LEU A 118 12.94 -8.69 -7.15
N LEU A 119 12.66 -7.54 -7.76
CA LEU A 119 13.08 -7.20 -9.11
C LEU A 119 14.56 -6.85 -9.23
N LYS A 120 15.32 -6.87 -8.12
CA LYS A 120 16.78 -6.68 -8.07
C LYS A 120 17.21 -5.40 -8.79
N PRO A 121 16.86 -4.21 -8.26
CA PRO A 121 17.33 -2.97 -8.84
C PRO A 121 18.88 -2.93 -8.88
N PRO A 122 19.47 -2.21 -9.84
CA PRO A 122 20.92 -2.22 -10.08
C PRO A 122 21.71 -1.56 -8.95
N ASN A 123 21.07 -0.70 -8.17
CA ASN A 123 21.59 -0.06 -6.97
C ASN A 123 20.40 0.28 -6.03
N GLY A 124 20.70 0.80 -4.82
CA GLY A 124 19.69 1.23 -3.86
C GLY A 124 19.43 2.73 -3.81
N ASP A 125 19.79 3.48 -4.86
CA ASP A 125 19.41 4.88 -4.95
C ASP A 125 17.93 4.94 -5.33
N ILE A 126 17.10 5.37 -4.38
CA ILE A 126 15.65 5.45 -4.46
C ILE A 126 15.25 6.90 -4.72
N LEU A 127 14.38 7.12 -5.69
CA LEU A 127 13.63 8.35 -5.87
C LEU A 127 12.14 8.08 -5.65
N GLU A 128 11.48 8.89 -4.84
CA GLU A 128 10.02 8.91 -4.72
C GLU A 128 9.50 10.30 -5.10
N ILE A 129 8.61 10.33 -6.09
CA ILE A 129 7.90 11.53 -6.54
C ILE A 129 6.50 11.45 -5.94
N GLY A 130 6.17 12.37 -5.05
CA GLY A 130 4.95 12.33 -4.24
C GLY A 130 5.07 11.34 -3.09
N THR A 131 5.22 11.84 -1.87
CA THR A 131 5.43 11.03 -0.67
C THR A 131 4.38 11.21 0.41
N LEU A 132 3.63 12.32 0.34
CA LEU A 132 2.65 12.69 1.36
C LEU A 132 3.30 12.79 2.76
N TYR A 133 3.15 11.76 3.59
CA TYR A 133 3.72 11.69 4.95
C TYR A 133 5.10 11.03 5.03
N GLY A 134 5.70 10.55 3.93
CA GLY A 134 7.02 9.89 3.95
C GLY A 134 7.03 8.45 4.49
N LEU A 135 5.87 7.93 4.90
CA LEU A 135 5.77 6.59 5.52
C LEU A 135 5.99 5.46 4.52
N PHE A 136 5.51 5.61 3.27
CA PHE A 136 5.77 4.64 2.20
C PHE A 136 7.26 4.60 1.85
N ALA A 137 7.88 5.76 1.64
CA ALA A 137 9.31 5.90 1.42
C ALA A 137 10.15 5.18 2.49
N GLY A 138 9.80 5.38 3.77
CA GLY A 138 10.43 4.68 4.89
C GLY A 138 10.25 3.17 4.86
N CYS A 139 9.04 2.70 4.54
CA CYS A 139 8.77 1.27 4.36
C CYS A 139 9.62 0.69 3.22
N LEU A 140 9.70 1.38 2.08
CA LEU A 140 10.44 0.92 0.90
C LEU A 140 11.94 0.87 1.17
N ALA A 141 12.52 1.92 1.78
CA ALA A 141 13.93 1.95 2.16
C ALA A 141 14.28 0.74 3.05
N ARG A 142 13.39 0.39 4.00
CA ARG A 142 13.56 -0.80 4.84
C ARG A 142 13.45 -2.10 4.04
N GLN A 143 12.56 -2.21 3.05
CA GLN A 143 12.48 -3.40 2.19
C GLN A 143 13.74 -3.57 1.33
N ILE A 144 14.26 -2.49 0.76
CA ILE A 144 15.52 -2.50 -0.01
C ILE A 144 16.68 -2.92 0.89
N LEU A 145 16.77 -2.38 2.10
CA LEU A 145 17.79 -2.78 3.08
C LEU A 145 17.66 -4.26 3.48
N ARG A 146 16.42 -4.75 3.67
CA ARG A 146 16.15 -6.17 3.97
C ARG A 146 16.56 -7.12 2.84
N ALA A 147 16.58 -6.63 1.60
CA ALA A 147 17.11 -7.37 0.45
C ALA A 147 18.65 -7.35 0.38
N GLY A 148 19.32 -6.70 1.35
CA GLY A 148 20.77 -6.59 1.40
C GLY A 148 21.34 -5.48 0.53
N ILE A 149 20.50 -4.57 0.04
CA ILE A 149 20.90 -3.47 -0.84
C ILE A 149 21.03 -2.19 0.02
N PRO A 150 22.23 -1.61 0.16
CA PRO A 150 22.38 -0.30 0.78
C PRO A 150 21.60 0.74 -0.01
N TYR A 151 20.88 1.63 0.69
CA TYR A 151 20.05 2.63 0.03
C TYR A 151 20.54 4.07 0.23
N GLN A 152 20.15 4.93 -0.70
CA GLN A 152 20.04 6.38 -0.54
C GLN A 152 18.64 6.81 -0.98
N LEU A 153 17.93 7.56 -0.13
CA LEU A 153 16.55 7.97 -0.38
C LEU A 153 16.50 9.44 -0.79
N THR A 154 16.05 9.71 -2.01
CA THR A 154 15.67 11.05 -2.47
C THR A 154 14.15 11.13 -2.57
N ILE A 155 13.57 12.18 -2.00
CA ILE A 155 12.13 12.47 -2.08
C ILE A 155 11.96 13.81 -2.79
N VAL A 156 11.01 13.86 -3.72
CA VAL A 156 10.55 15.09 -4.38
C VAL A 156 9.06 15.21 -4.12
N ASP A 157 8.67 16.23 -3.37
CA ASP A 157 7.27 16.50 -3.02
C ASP A 157 7.11 18.00 -2.73
N PRO A 158 6.00 18.66 -3.11
CA PRO A 158 5.75 20.07 -2.75
C PRO A 158 5.62 20.30 -1.23
N ILE A 159 5.34 19.24 -0.46
CA ILE A 159 5.06 19.22 0.97
C ILE A 159 3.99 20.27 1.29
N ALA A 160 2.85 20.11 0.62
CA ALA A 160 1.67 20.92 0.86
C ALA A 160 0.88 20.36 2.04
N PRO A 161 0.15 21.17 2.83
CA PRO A 161 -0.58 20.72 4.03
C PRO A 161 -1.74 19.76 3.76
N VAL A 162 -2.02 19.48 2.49
CA VAL A 162 -3.11 18.66 1.96
C VAL A 162 -2.59 17.80 0.81
N GLN A 163 -3.28 16.71 0.51
CA GLN A 163 -2.99 15.91 -0.68
C GLN A 163 -3.40 16.69 -1.93
N LEU A 164 -2.44 16.97 -2.81
CA LEU A 164 -2.66 17.67 -4.08
C LEU A 164 -2.83 16.64 -5.20
N GLN A 165 -3.92 16.74 -5.96
CA GLN A 165 -4.20 15.96 -7.17
C GLN A 165 -4.93 16.86 -8.15
N GLU A 166 -4.42 16.99 -9.38
CA GLU A 166 -5.04 17.89 -10.37
C GLU A 166 -6.48 17.45 -10.68
N GLY A 167 -7.41 18.40 -10.71
CA GLY A 167 -8.82 18.12 -11.00
C GLY A 167 -9.63 17.54 -9.84
N MET A 168 -9.03 17.32 -8.66
CA MET A 168 -9.72 16.81 -7.48
C MET A 168 -9.98 17.89 -6.43
N GLU A 169 -11.10 17.76 -5.73
CA GLU A 169 -11.41 18.65 -4.61
C GLU A 169 -10.42 18.44 -3.46
N ILE A 170 -9.84 19.55 -2.99
CA ILE A 170 -8.95 19.55 -1.84
C ILE A 170 -9.78 19.26 -0.59
N THR A 171 -9.57 18.09 0.00
CA THR A 171 -10.25 17.65 1.22
C THR A 171 -9.25 17.50 2.36
N VAL A 172 -9.76 17.59 3.60
CA VAL A 172 -8.96 17.23 4.77
C VAL A 172 -8.52 15.78 4.64
N ASP A 173 -7.24 15.53 4.94
CA ASP A 173 -6.71 14.16 4.90
C ASP A 173 -7.49 13.26 5.87
N ALA A 174 -7.64 11.98 5.53
CA ALA A 174 -8.37 11.03 6.36
C ALA A 174 -7.79 10.85 7.76
N SER A 175 -6.50 11.13 7.95
CA SER A 175 -5.83 11.11 9.24
C SER A 175 -6.13 12.34 10.10
N GLY A 176 -6.72 13.40 9.53
CA GLY A 176 -6.87 14.71 10.17
C GLY A 176 -5.55 15.42 10.46
N THR A 177 -4.42 14.89 10.00
CA THR A 177 -3.08 15.43 10.26
C THR A 177 -2.66 16.33 9.09
N PRO A 178 -2.22 17.58 9.34
CA PRO A 178 -1.63 18.38 8.26
C PRO A 178 -0.31 17.75 7.78
N ILE A 179 0.02 17.92 6.51
CA ILE A 179 1.30 17.45 5.97
C ILE A 179 2.34 18.58 6.07
N ASN A 180 3.51 18.27 6.60
CA ASN A 180 4.64 19.20 6.61
C ASN A 180 5.97 18.44 6.68
N GLU A 181 7.07 19.17 6.47
CA GLU A 181 8.40 18.59 6.38
C GLU A 181 8.86 17.94 7.70
N ASP A 182 8.53 18.54 8.85
CA ASP A 182 8.88 17.98 10.16
C ASP A 182 8.23 16.60 10.38
N ILE A 183 6.97 16.44 9.95
CA ILE A 183 6.26 15.16 9.99
C ILE A 183 6.92 14.15 9.05
N VAL A 184 7.25 14.53 7.81
CA VAL A 184 7.94 13.64 6.87
C VAL A 184 9.27 13.16 7.47
N ARG A 185 10.07 14.07 8.02
CA ARG A 185 11.37 13.73 8.65
C ARG A 185 11.20 12.84 9.88
N ALA A 186 10.22 13.14 10.74
CA ALA A 186 9.92 12.31 11.92
C ALA A 186 9.47 10.90 11.50
N ASN A 187 8.62 10.78 10.48
CA ASN A 187 8.16 9.50 9.97
C ASN A 187 9.27 8.67 9.36
N LEU A 188 10.17 9.28 8.58
CA LEU A 188 11.36 8.61 8.06
C LEU A 188 12.26 8.11 9.19
N HIS A 189 12.47 8.93 10.22
CA HIS A 189 13.20 8.53 11.42
C HIS A 189 12.52 7.35 12.13
N TYR A 190 11.21 7.39 12.34
CA TYR A 190 10.46 6.30 12.99
C TYR A 190 10.41 5.02 12.15
N ALA A 191 10.53 5.12 10.83
CA ALA A 191 10.70 3.98 9.93
C ALA A 191 12.12 3.38 9.97
N GLY A 192 13.05 4.01 10.71
CA GLY A 192 14.44 3.58 10.85
C GLY A 192 15.34 4.06 9.70
N VAL A 193 14.91 5.08 8.95
CA VAL A 193 15.73 5.66 7.89
C VAL A 193 16.81 6.54 8.51
N LEU A 194 18.07 6.26 8.17
CA LEU A 194 19.21 7.04 8.66
C LEU A 194 19.19 8.48 8.08
N PRO A 195 19.36 9.53 8.91
CA PRO A 195 19.24 10.93 8.45
C PRO A 195 20.23 11.32 7.34
N ASP A 196 21.45 10.78 7.37
CA ASP A 196 22.50 11.00 6.37
C ASP A 196 22.20 10.30 5.02
N ARG A 197 21.15 9.48 4.98
CA ARG A 197 20.69 8.78 3.77
C ARG A 197 19.44 9.36 3.15
N VAL A 198 19.01 10.54 3.59
CA VAL A 198 17.79 11.19 3.11
C VAL A 198 18.12 12.53 2.49
N ARG A 199 17.68 12.71 1.24
CA ARG A 199 17.59 14.01 0.59
C ARG A 199 16.13 14.33 0.31
N LEU A 200 15.58 15.28 1.04
CA LEU A 200 14.23 15.78 0.84
C LEU A 200 14.30 17.07 0.03
N LEU A 201 13.72 17.06 -1.17
CA LEU A 201 13.66 18.20 -2.06
C LEU A 201 12.21 18.69 -2.14
N ARG A 202 11.96 19.87 -1.59
CA ARG A 202 10.64 20.48 -1.61
C ARG A 202 10.38 21.14 -2.96
N GLY A 203 9.41 20.64 -3.71
CA GLY A 203 9.06 21.14 -5.03
C GLY A 203 8.30 20.10 -5.86
N TYR A 204 7.84 20.52 -7.03
CA TYR A 204 7.26 19.63 -8.01
C TYR A 204 8.34 18.93 -8.82
N SER A 205 8.06 17.71 -9.30
CA SER A 205 8.91 17.00 -10.25
C SER A 205 9.10 17.73 -11.58
N THR A 206 8.27 18.74 -11.88
CA THR A 206 8.36 19.59 -13.06
C THR A 206 9.19 20.87 -12.85
N ASP A 207 9.63 21.14 -11.62
CA ASP A 207 10.39 22.35 -11.30
C ASP A 207 11.83 22.29 -11.86
N ALA A 208 12.26 23.37 -12.51
CA ALA A 208 13.58 23.44 -13.14
C ALA A 208 14.74 23.28 -12.15
N ASP A 209 14.62 23.82 -10.93
CA ASP A 209 15.64 23.70 -9.89
C ASP A 209 15.77 22.26 -9.37
N ILE A 210 14.66 21.52 -9.32
CA ILE A 210 14.64 20.09 -8.98
C ILE A 210 15.34 19.29 -10.09
N HIS A 211 15.03 19.57 -11.35
CA HIS A 211 15.70 18.96 -12.50
C HIS A 211 17.21 19.22 -12.49
N ALA A 212 17.62 20.46 -12.22
CA ALA A 212 19.03 20.83 -12.13
C ALA A 212 19.74 20.10 -10.98
N THR A 213 19.11 20.04 -9.80
CA THR A 213 19.65 19.39 -8.59
C THR A 213 19.85 17.88 -8.79
N LEU A 214 18.95 17.24 -9.54
CA LEU A 214 18.99 15.79 -9.80
C LEU A 214 19.61 15.43 -11.15
N SER A 215 20.10 16.41 -11.90
CA SER A 215 20.74 16.20 -13.19
C SER A 215 21.91 15.21 -13.05
N GLY A 216 21.93 14.19 -13.90
CA GLY A 216 22.93 13.13 -13.86
C GLY A 216 22.68 12.04 -12.80
N GLY A 217 21.61 12.13 -12.01
CA GLY A 217 21.19 11.06 -11.11
C GLY A 217 21.01 9.72 -11.85
N LYS A 218 21.36 8.62 -11.18
CA LYS A 218 21.25 7.25 -11.69
C LYS A 218 20.55 6.36 -10.65
N PHE A 219 19.26 6.61 -10.47
CA PHE A 219 18.44 5.90 -9.49
C PHE A 219 18.16 4.48 -9.96
N GLY A 220 18.35 3.52 -9.05
CA GLY A 220 18.02 2.11 -9.27
C GLY A 220 16.55 1.79 -8.99
N VAL A 221 15.89 2.62 -8.19
CA VAL A 221 14.45 2.51 -7.89
C VAL A 221 13.82 3.89 -8.05
N ILE A 222 12.71 3.98 -8.79
CA ILE A 222 11.93 5.22 -8.89
C ILE A 222 10.45 4.91 -8.68
N ILE A 223 9.79 5.66 -7.80
CA ILE A 223 8.35 5.58 -7.53
C ILE A 223 7.69 6.85 -8.09
N VAL A 224 6.75 6.67 -9.00
CA VAL A 224 5.90 7.73 -9.56
C VAL A 224 4.54 7.65 -8.86
N ASP A 225 4.31 8.55 -7.91
CA ASP A 225 3.13 8.61 -7.01
C ASP A 225 2.76 10.08 -6.72
N GLY A 226 3.00 10.95 -7.69
CA GLY A 226 2.77 12.40 -7.60
C GLY A 226 1.34 12.78 -7.98
N ASP A 227 1.22 13.46 -9.12
CA ASP A 227 -0.07 13.84 -9.69
C ASP A 227 -0.61 12.71 -10.59
N HIS A 228 -1.80 12.22 -10.28
CA HIS A 228 -2.44 11.10 -10.98
C HIS A 228 -3.19 11.53 -12.25
N SER A 229 -3.07 12.81 -12.65
CA SER A 229 -3.50 13.26 -13.97
C SER A 229 -2.61 12.66 -15.06
N ALA A 230 -3.17 12.48 -16.27
CA ALA A 230 -2.39 11.97 -17.40
C ALA A 230 -1.16 12.85 -17.70
N LYS A 231 -1.31 14.17 -17.60
CA LYS A 231 -0.24 15.13 -17.84
C LYS A 231 0.86 15.06 -16.78
N GLY A 232 0.47 14.91 -15.51
CA GLY A 232 1.42 14.75 -14.40
C GLY A 232 2.27 13.49 -14.56
N VAL A 233 1.61 12.36 -14.83
CA VAL A 233 2.28 11.07 -15.06
C VAL A 233 3.17 11.10 -16.29
N GLU A 234 2.72 11.69 -17.40
CA GLU A 234 3.53 11.86 -18.61
C GLU A 234 4.82 12.65 -18.31
N ALA A 235 4.70 13.81 -17.65
CA ALA A 235 5.84 14.63 -17.30
C ALA A 235 6.83 13.90 -16.36
N ASP A 236 6.32 13.13 -15.40
CA ASP A 236 7.14 12.31 -14.51
C ASP A 236 7.88 11.23 -15.30
N LEU A 237 7.21 10.51 -16.20
CA LEU A 237 7.83 9.46 -17.01
C LEU A 237 8.92 10.01 -17.96
N GLU A 238 8.69 11.17 -18.57
CA GLU A 238 9.71 11.85 -19.39
C GLU A 238 10.96 12.22 -18.59
N TRP A 239 10.78 12.59 -17.32
CA TRP A 239 11.89 12.90 -16.43
C TRP A 239 12.61 11.64 -15.95
N VAL A 240 11.85 10.59 -15.62
CA VAL A 240 12.34 9.27 -15.20
C VAL A 240 13.31 8.67 -16.23
N GLU A 241 13.03 8.80 -17.53
CA GLU A 241 13.92 8.37 -18.63
C GLU A 241 15.37 8.87 -18.46
N LYS A 242 15.52 10.11 -17.96
CA LYS A 242 16.82 10.79 -17.79
C LYS A 242 17.54 10.34 -16.52
N LEU A 243 16.76 10.04 -15.48
CA LEU A 243 17.23 9.74 -14.12
C LEU A 243 17.46 8.25 -13.84
N ALA A 244 16.79 7.37 -14.57
CA ALA A 244 16.88 5.94 -14.37
C ALA A 244 18.27 5.40 -14.74
N ALA A 245 18.89 4.66 -13.81
CA ALA A 245 20.03 3.81 -14.13
C ALA A 245 19.60 2.68 -15.10
N PRO A 246 20.49 2.19 -15.97
CA PRO A 246 20.23 0.95 -16.72
C PRO A 246 19.86 -0.18 -15.76
N GLY A 247 18.74 -0.86 -16.03
CA GLY A 247 18.19 -1.91 -15.17
C GLY A 247 17.30 -1.42 -14.02
N ALA A 248 17.12 -0.11 -13.85
CA ALA A 248 16.32 0.46 -12.77
C ALA A 248 14.87 -0.07 -12.78
N VAL A 249 14.30 -0.19 -11.59
CA VAL A 249 12.90 -0.56 -11.36
C VAL A 249 12.10 0.71 -11.18
N ILE A 250 11.16 0.96 -12.08
CA ILE A 250 10.22 2.08 -11.98
C ILE A 250 8.88 1.49 -11.56
N VAL A 251 8.24 2.10 -10.56
CA VAL A 251 6.90 1.75 -10.10
C VAL A 251 5.99 2.93 -10.37
N VAL A 252 4.96 2.72 -11.18
CA VAL A 252 3.91 3.71 -11.40
C VAL A 252 2.72 3.33 -10.52
N ASP A 253 2.40 4.18 -9.55
CA ASP A 253 1.28 3.93 -8.65
C ASP A 253 -0.07 4.11 -9.32
N ASP A 254 -1.08 3.41 -8.82
CA ASP A 254 -2.48 3.47 -9.27
C ASP A 254 -2.71 3.26 -10.80
N TYR A 255 -1.78 2.57 -11.47
CA TYR A 255 -1.97 2.00 -12.80
C TYR A 255 -3.09 0.95 -12.82
N ASP A 256 -4.02 1.07 -13.78
CA ASP A 256 -5.26 0.28 -13.89
C ASP A 256 -6.17 0.43 -12.66
N ASP A 257 -6.06 1.54 -11.93
CA ASP A 257 -7.08 1.98 -10.97
C ASP A 257 -8.20 2.73 -11.70
N ARG A 258 -9.45 2.44 -11.33
CA ARG A 258 -10.64 3.03 -11.97
C ARG A 258 -10.85 4.51 -11.59
N VAL A 259 -10.31 4.93 -10.46
CA VAL A 259 -10.37 6.32 -9.99
C VAL A 259 -9.37 7.18 -10.77
N TRP A 260 -8.26 6.59 -11.22
CA TRP A 260 -7.15 7.29 -11.86
C TRP A 260 -6.86 6.79 -13.28
N PRO A 261 -7.83 6.88 -14.22
CA PRO A 261 -7.64 6.39 -15.59
C PRO A 261 -6.47 7.07 -16.31
N GLY A 262 -6.21 8.35 -15.99
CA GLY A 262 -5.12 9.14 -16.58
C GLY A 262 -3.74 8.53 -16.37
N VAL A 263 -3.51 7.83 -15.26
CA VAL A 263 -2.25 7.10 -15.01
C VAL A 263 -2.04 6.02 -16.05
N THR A 264 -3.08 5.23 -16.32
CA THR A 264 -3.02 4.12 -17.29
C THR A 264 -2.83 4.67 -18.69
N GLU A 265 -3.60 5.68 -19.06
CA GLU A 265 -3.54 6.35 -20.36
C GLU A 265 -2.15 6.90 -20.65
N ALA A 266 -1.57 7.67 -19.71
CA ALA A 266 -0.24 8.25 -19.87
C ALA A 266 0.87 7.19 -19.88
N THR A 267 0.79 6.20 -18.99
CA THR A 267 1.79 5.11 -18.94
C THR A 267 1.80 4.30 -20.23
N ASP A 268 0.64 3.89 -20.73
CA ASP A 268 0.53 3.10 -21.95
C ASP A 268 0.94 3.92 -23.18
N ALA A 269 0.57 5.21 -23.24
CA ALA A 269 1.02 6.12 -24.30
C ALA A 269 2.55 6.29 -24.31
N HIS A 270 3.17 6.49 -23.13
CA HIS A 270 4.62 6.61 -23.01
C HIS A 270 5.34 5.34 -23.48
N LEU A 271 4.85 4.17 -23.07
CA LEU A 271 5.43 2.88 -23.44
C LEU A 271 5.20 2.51 -24.92
N ALA A 272 4.24 3.14 -25.60
CA ALA A 272 4.00 2.94 -27.03
C ALA A 272 4.99 3.73 -27.91
N ARG A 273 5.74 4.67 -27.34
CA ARG A 273 6.75 5.44 -28.08
C ARG A 273 7.92 4.55 -28.49
N SER A 274 8.51 4.80 -29.66
CA SER A 274 9.66 4.03 -30.15
C SER A 274 11.00 4.45 -29.53
N ASP A 275 11.05 5.61 -28.86
CA ASP A 275 12.26 6.21 -28.27
C ASP A 275 12.36 5.99 -26.75
N THR A 276 11.36 5.39 -26.12
CA THR A 276 11.38 5.08 -24.67
C THR A 276 12.42 4.02 -24.33
N ARG A 277 13.13 4.20 -23.22
CA ARG A 277 14.00 3.14 -22.65
C ARG A 277 13.26 2.29 -21.63
N LEU A 278 12.02 2.63 -21.30
CA LEU A 278 11.22 1.93 -20.30
C LEU A 278 10.44 0.79 -20.94
N THR A 279 10.39 -0.34 -20.25
CA THR A 279 9.63 -1.52 -20.70
C THR A 279 8.81 -2.07 -19.53
N LYS A 280 7.55 -2.41 -19.78
CA LYS A 280 6.68 -2.96 -18.74
C LYS A 280 7.07 -4.42 -18.43
N ILE A 281 7.41 -4.67 -17.17
CA ILE A 281 7.69 -6.01 -16.63
C ILE A 281 6.37 -6.69 -16.27
N GLY A 282 5.43 -5.94 -15.69
CA GLY A 282 4.14 -6.47 -15.29
C GLY A 282 3.37 -5.51 -14.39
N LYS A 283 2.35 -6.03 -13.73
CA LYS A 283 1.50 -5.27 -12.81
C LYS A 283 1.22 -6.13 -11.57
N VAL A 284 1.31 -5.52 -10.39
CA VAL A 284 0.79 -6.12 -9.16
C VAL A 284 -0.28 -5.18 -8.63
N THR A 285 -1.49 -5.69 -8.46
CA THR A 285 -2.68 -4.92 -8.07
C THR A 285 -2.92 -3.74 -9.00
N THR A 286 -2.78 -2.51 -8.50
CA THR A 286 -2.90 -1.27 -9.24
C THR A 286 -1.55 -0.57 -9.40
N SER A 287 -0.42 -1.30 -9.44
CA SER A 287 0.90 -0.68 -9.67
C SER A 287 1.59 -1.35 -10.85
N ALA A 288 2.03 -0.55 -11.83
CA ALA A 288 2.84 -1.03 -12.94
C ALA A 288 4.31 -1.08 -12.54
N PHE A 289 5.03 -2.10 -12.98
CA PHE A 289 6.46 -2.24 -12.80
C PHE A 289 7.13 -2.17 -14.15
N LEU A 290 8.05 -1.21 -14.32
CA LEU A 290 8.81 -0.99 -15.54
C LEU A 290 10.31 -1.23 -15.29
N ARG A 291 11.04 -1.52 -16.36
CA ARG A 291 12.49 -1.66 -16.40
C ARG A 291 13.08 -0.63 -17.36
N ALA A 292 14.08 0.11 -16.90
CA ALA A 292 14.90 0.92 -17.80
C ALA A 292 15.97 0.07 -18.50
N SER A 293 16.12 0.24 -19.81
CA SER A 293 17.23 -0.32 -20.61
C SER A 293 18.48 0.54 -20.56
#